data_AF-A0A9D5AWP3-F1
#
_entry.id   AF-A0A9D5AWP3-F1
#
_cell.length_a   1.000
_cell.length_b   1.000
_cell.length_c   1.000
_cell.angle_alpha   90.00
_cell.angle_beta   90.00
_cell.angle_gamma   90.00
#
_symmetry.space_group_name_H-M   'P 1'
#
loop_
_entity.id
_entity.type
_entity.pdbx_description
1 polymer ?
#
loop_
_entity_poly.entity_id
_entity_poly.type
_entity_poly.pdbx_seq_one_letter_code
_entity_poly.pdbx_strand_id
1 'polypeptide(L)'
;MDIQSNPYLFAVLSASLTLLMLQFLFRKLNKNNKKYHPVAGTVFNQLMNFNTLHHYMTDLARKYKTYRLLSPFRNEIYTAEPNNVEYILKTNFDNYGKGLYNYLNLKDLLGDGIFTVDGEKWREQRKISSHEFSTKMLRDFSTLIFRKNAAKLANIVSEAAMSNTKLEIQDLFMKSTLDSIFKVAFGTELDSMCGTNEEGKNFANAFDSASALTLYRYVDVFWKIKKFLNIGSEAELKKNTQLLNEFIIKLINTRIQQMKNSNGDSVVSLQFTTMKI
;
A
#
# COMPACT_ATOMS: atom_id res chain seq x y z
N MET A 1 -1.33 -15.36 33.26
CA MET A 1 -2.64 -14.68 33.41
C MET A 1 -3.59 -15.40 32.48
N ASP A 2 -4.38 -16.29 33.07
CA ASP A 2 -5.17 -17.29 32.36
C ASP A 2 -6.38 -16.65 31.67
N ILE A 3 -6.36 -16.62 30.33
CA ILE A 3 -7.46 -16.14 29.49
C ILE A 3 -8.71 -17.04 29.64
N GLN A 4 -8.57 -18.22 30.25
CA GLN A 4 -9.64 -19.21 30.41
C GLN A 4 -10.60 -18.95 31.59
N SER A 5 -10.33 -18.02 32.51
CA SER A 5 -11.11 -17.88 33.75
C SER A 5 -12.05 -16.67 33.80
N ASN A 6 -12.26 -15.93 32.70
CA ASN A 6 -13.20 -14.81 32.69
C ASN A 6 -14.54 -15.18 32.02
N PRO A 7 -15.58 -15.59 32.79
CA PRO A 7 -16.88 -16.00 32.23
C PRO A 7 -17.58 -14.87 31.46
N TYR A 8 -17.26 -13.61 31.76
CA TYR A 8 -17.80 -12.46 31.03
C TYR A 8 -17.23 -12.35 29.61
N LEU A 9 -15.98 -12.78 29.38
CA LEU A 9 -15.38 -12.77 28.04
C LEU A 9 -16.11 -13.75 27.11
N PHE A 10 -16.42 -14.95 27.59
CA PHE A 10 -17.18 -15.95 26.85
C PHE A 10 -18.62 -15.51 26.56
N ALA A 11 -19.28 -14.86 27.53
CA ALA A 11 -20.62 -14.33 27.34
C ALA A 11 -20.64 -13.19 26.30
N VAL A 12 -19.64 -12.30 26.30
CA VAL A 12 -19.52 -11.21 25.31
C VAL A 12 -19.22 -11.76 23.92
N LEU A 13 -18.34 -12.76 23.80
CA LEU A 13 -18.02 -13.40 22.52
C LEU A 13 -19.22 -14.17 21.95
N SER A 14 -19.98 -14.88 22.79
CA SER A 14 -21.18 -15.60 22.33
C SER A 14 -22.29 -14.63 21.93
N ALA A 15 -22.50 -13.55 22.68
CA ALA A 15 -23.48 -12.50 22.36
C ALA A 15 -23.14 -11.76 21.07
N SER A 16 -21.86 -11.47 20.83
CA SER A 16 -21.43 -10.83 19.57
C SER A 16 -21.54 -11.78 18.37
N LEU A 17 -21.26 -13.08 18.54
CA LEU A 17 -21.47 -14.09 17.50
C LEU A 17 -22.96 -14.27 17.15
N THR A 18 -23.84 -14.31 18.16
CA THR A 18 -25.30 -14.40 17.94
C THR A 18 -25.84 -13.13 17.29
N LEU A 19 -25.34 -11.95 17.65
CA LEU A 19 -25.73 -10.69 17.02
C LEU A 19 -25.28 -10.61 15.56
N LEU A 20 -24.07 -11.10 15.24
CA LEU A 20 -23.59 -11.23 13.85
C LEU A 20 -24.43 -12.22 13.05
N MET A 21 -24.79 -13.37 13.64
CA MET A 21 -25.69 -14.36 13.02
C MET A 21 -27.09 -13.78 12.77
N LEU A 22 -27.64 -13.04 13.74
CA LEU A 22 -28.93 -12.37 13.59
C LEU A 22 -28.88 -11.27 12.54
N GLN A 23 -27.81 -10.47 12.47
CA GLN A 23 -27.62 -9.49 11.40
C GLN A 23 -27.50 -10.15 10.02
N PHE A 24 -26.80 -11.28 9.92
CA PHE A 24 -26.70 -12.05 8.68
C PHE A 24 -28.08 -12.60 8.26
N LEU A 25 -28.83 -13.18 9.20
CA LEU A 25 -30.18 -13.68 8.98
C LEU A 25 -31.15 -12.55 8.63
N PHE A 26 -31.08 -11.40 9.29
CA PHE A 26 -31.93 -10.25 9.01
C PHE A 26 -31.62 -9.64 7.64
N ARG A 27 -30.35 -9.59 7.24
CA ARG A 27 -29.93 -9.21 5.87
C ARG A 27 -30.41 -10.21 4.82
N LYS A 28 -30.49 -11.50 5.16
CA LYS A 28 -31.03 -12.56 4.29
C LYS A 28 -32.56 -12.51 4.19
N LEU A 29 -33.25 -12.20 5.29
CA LEU A 29 -34.71 -12.13 5.42
C LEU A 29 -35.27 -10.82 4.85
N ASN A 30 -34.55 -9.70 4.94
CA ASN A 30 -34.94 -8.41 4.38
C ASN A 30 -34.64 -8.33 2.86
N LYS A 31 -35.08 -9.38 2.14
CA LYS A 31 -34.97 -9.53 0.70
C LYS A 31 -36.14 -8.79 0.03
N ASN A 32 -36.21 -7.48 0.23
CA ASN A 32 -37.05 -6.62 -0.61
C ASN A 32 -36.64 -6.77 -2.08
N ASN A 33 -37.60 -6.68 -3.00
CA ASN A 33 -37.57 -6.83 -4.48
C ASN A 33 -36.52 -5.97 -5.25
N LYS A 34 -35.31 -5.79 -4.73
CA LYS A 34 -34.22 -5.08 -5.37
C LYS A 34 -33.33 -6.07 -6.11
N LYS A 35 -33.16 -5.85 -7.41
CA LYS A 35 -32.28 -6.62 -8.30
C LYS A 35 -30.82 -6.28 -7.97
N TYR A 36 -30.28 -6.92 -6.93
CA TYR A 36 -28.87 -6.77 -6.58
C TYR A 36 -27.97 -7.61 -7.49
N HIS A 37 -26.72 -7.17 -7.67
CA HIS A 37 -25.68 -7.99 -8.28
C HIS A 37 -25.49 -9.33 -7.52
N PRO A 38 -25.05 -10.40 -8.21
CA PRO A 38 -24.82 -11.69 -7.59
C PRO A 38 -23.79 -11.60 -6.46
N VAL A 39 -23.98 -12.40 -5.42
CA VAL A 39 -22.97 -12.59 -4.38
C VAL A 39 -22.01 -13.66 -4.87
N ALA A 40 -20.73 -13.32 -5.03
CA ALA A 40 -19.72 -14.23 -5.57
C ALA A 40 -18.85 -14.87 -4.48
N GLY A 41 -18.91 -14.37 -3.24
CA GLY A 41 -18.13 -14.88 -2.12
C GLY A 41 -18.16 -13.96 -0.92
N THR A 42 -17.21 -14.19 -0.01
CA THR A 42 -17.04 -13.43 1.23
C THR A 42 -15.59 -12.98 1.40
N VAL A 43 -15.34 -12.07 2.35
CA VAL A 43 -13.98 -11.69 2.76
C VAL A 43 -13.15 -12.90 3.21
N PHE A 44 -13.77 -13.94 3.76
CA PHE A 44 -13.06 -15.17 4.14
C PHE A 44 -12.56 -15.95 2.93
N ASN A 45 -13.26 -15.88 1.79
CA ASN A 45 -12.75 -16.46 0.55
C ASN A 45 -11.52 -15.69 0.05
N GLN A 46 -11.49 -14.36 0.21
CA GLN A 46 -10.30 -13.57 -0.10
C GLN A 46 -9.14 -13.91 0.83
N LEU A 47 -9.41 -14.12 2.13
CA LEU A 47 -8.42 -14.54 3.11
C LEU A 47 -7.81 -15.91 2.76
N MET A 48 -8.65 -16.91 2.45
CA MET A 48 -8.18 -18.25 2.07
C MET A 48 -7.37 -18.25 0.77
N ASN A 49 -7.65 -17.31 -0.14
CA ASN A 49 -6.94 -17.17 -1.40
C ASN A 49 -5.96 -15.98 -1.38
N PHE A 50 -5.49 -15.51 -0.22
CA PHE A 50 -4.71 -14.26 -0.15
C PHE A 50 -3.45 -14.29 -1.02
N ASN A 51 -2.71 -15.41 -0.99
CA ASN A 51 -1.49 -15.58 -1.80
C ASN A 51 -1.76 -15.61 -3.31
N THR A 52 -2.99 -15.89 -3.72
CA THR A 52 -3.44 -15.95 -5.12
C THR A 52 -4.61 -14.99 -5.37
N LEU A 53 -4.71 -13.91 -4.56
CA LEU A 53 -5.90 -13.08 -4.49
C LEU A 53 -6.25 -12.48 -5.85
N HIS A 54 -5.23 -12.05 -6.60
CA HIS A 54 -5.42 -11.55 -7.96
C HIS A 54 -6.04 -12.59 -8.90
N HIS A 55 -5.61 -13.85 -8.86
CA HIS A 55 -6.20 -14.92 -9.66
C HIS A 55 -7.65 -15.20 -9.24
N TYR A 56 -7.89 -15.34 -7.94
CA TYR A 56 -9.23 -15.53 -7.38
C TYR A 56 -10.20 -14.43 -7.82
N MET A 57 -9.80 -13.16 -7.69
CA MET A 57 -10.61 -12.01 -8.10
C MET A 57 -10.83 -11.96 -9.62
N THR A 58 -9.83 -12.35 -10.41
CA THR A 58 -9.94 -12.42 -11.87
C THR A 58 -10.95 -13.48 -12.31
N ASP A 59 -10.96 -14.65 -11.67
CA ASP A 59 -11.93 -15.71 -11.98
C ASP A 59 -13.37 -15.28 -11.65
N LEU A 60 -13.56 -14.57 -10.54
CA LEU A 60 -14.86 -13.98 -10.20
C LEU A 60 -15.31 -12.91 -11.21
N ALA A 61 -14.38 -12.04 -11.61
CA ALA A 61 -14.65 -11.00 -12.61
C ALA A 61 -15.00 -11.61 -13.98
N ARG A 62 -14.33 -12.70 -14.39
CA ARG A 62 -14.65 -13.43 -15.63
C ARG A 62 -16.07 -14.01 -15.60
N LYS A 63 -16.53 -14.47 -14.43
CA LYS A 63 -17.84 -15.11 -14.28
C LYS A 63 -19.00 -14.13 -14.15
N TYR A 64 -18.82 -13.04 -13.41
CA TYR A 64 -19.93 -12.15 -13.03
C TYR A 64 -19.81 -10.71 -13.54
N LYS A 65 -18.62 -10.27 -13.96
CA LYS A 65 -18.21 -8.89 -14.28
C LYS A 65 -18.44 -7.87 -13.16
N THR A 66 -19.66 -7.74 -12.65
CA THR A 66 -20.01 -6.98 -11.45
C THR A 66 -20.67 -7.88 -10.41
N TYR A 67 -20.09 -7.95 -9.22
CA TYR A 67 -20.53 -8.85 -8.15
C TYR A 67 -20.31 -8.24 -6.77
N ARG A 68 -20.93 -8.86 -5.77
CA ARG A 68 -20.78 -8.51 -4.36
C ARG A 68 -19.90 -9.52 -3.65
N LEU A 69 -19.05 -9.02 -2.76
CA LEU A 69 -18.44 -9.83 -1.70
C LEU A 69 -19.03 -9.39 -0.35
N LEU A 70 -19.42 -10.39 0.45
CA LEU A 70 -19.96 -10.13 1.77
C LEU A 70 -18.84 -10.05 2.79
N SER A 71 -18.84 -8.99 3.60
CA SER A 71 -17.99 -8.84 4.76
C SER A 71 -18.87 -8.60 5.99
N PRO A 72 -18.48 -9.06 7.20
CA PRO A 72 -19.29 -8.87 8.40
C PRO A 72 -19.70 -7.41 8.62
N PHE A 73 -18.75 -6.49 8.38
CA PHE A 73 -18.88 -5.08 8.72
C PHE A 73 -19.10 -4.15 7.53
N ARG A 74 -19.10 -4.67 6.29
CA ARG A 74 -19.24 -3.84 5.07
C ARG A 74 -19.86 -4.60 3.90
N ASN A 75 -20.49 -3.85 3.02
CA ASN A 75 -20.94 -4.34 1.72
C ASN A 75 -19.92 -3.89 0.67
N GLU A 76 -19.41 -4.83 -0.12
CA GLU A 76 -18.44 -4.54 -1.17
C GLU A 76 -19.02 -4.92 -2.52
N ILE A 77 -18.83 -4.03 -3.49
CA ILE A 77 -19.18 -4.27 -4.89
C ILE A 77 -17.88 -4.17 -5.69
N TYR A 78 -17.61 -5.22 -6.45
CA TYR A 78 -16.49 -5.29 -7.38
C TYR A 78 -17.04 -5.24 -8.79
N THR A 79 -16.37 -4.50 -9.67
CA THR A 79 -16.79 -4.36 -11.06
C THR A 79 -15.59 -4.37 -11.99
N ALA A 80 -15.71 -5.10 -13.09
CA ALA A 80 -14.83 -5.09 -14.24
C ALA A 80 -15.57 -4.62 -15.50
N GLU A 81 -16.74 -4.00 -15.35
CA GLU A 81 -17.51 -3.42 -16.47
C GLU A 81 -16.93 -2.04 -16.84
N PRO A 82 -16.48 -1.82 -18.09
CA PRO A 82 -15.88 -0.55 -18.49
C PRO A 82 -16.77 0.67 -18.24
N ASN A 83 -18.09 0.55 -18.45
CA ASN A 83 -19.04 1.64 -18.22
C ASN A 83 -19.11 2.05 -16.75
N ASN A 84 -19.03 1.08 -15.82
CA ASN A 84 -18.99 1.37 -14.38
C ASN A 84 -17.65 2.03 -14.01
N VAL A 85 -16.54 1.54 -14.58
CA VAL A 85 -15.20 2.11 -14.35
C VAL A 85 -15.13 3.56 -14.85
N GLU A 86 -15.65 3.86 -16.05
CA GLU A 86 -15.74 5.24 -16.56
C GLU A 86 -16.63 6.10 -15.67
N TYR A 87 -17.77 5.58 -15.23
CA TYR A 87 -18.65 6.34 -14.36
C TYR A 87 -17.97 6.73 -13.04
N ILE A 88 -17.29 5.76 -12.41
CA ILE A 88 -16.58 5.93 -11.13
C ILE A 88 -15.37 6.88 -11.29
N LEU A 89 -14.53 6.67 -12.30
CA LEU A 89 -13.25 7.37 -12.43
C LEU A 89 -13.32 8.70 -13.19
N LYS A 90 -14.41 8.96 -13.93
CA LYS A 90 -14.55 10.15 -14.77
C LYS A 90 -15.88 10.87 -14.58
N THR A 91 -17.01 10.17 -14.70
CA THR A 91 -18.33 10.84 -14.76
C THR A 91 -18.79 11.38 -13.42
N ASN A 92 -18.54 10.66 -12.32
CA ASN A 92 -18.99 11.00 -10.98
C ASN A 92 -17.87 10.83 -9.94
N PHE A 93 -16.65 11.24 -10.31
CA PHE A 93 -15.44 11.05 -9.52
C PHE A 93 -15.56 11.53 -8.07
N ASP A 94 -16.14 12.71 -7.86
CA ASP A 94 -16.27 13.32 -6.53
C ASP A 94 -17.09 12.47 -5.54
N ASN A 95 -17.98 11.61 -6.05
CA ASN A 95 -18.79 10.69 -5.24
C ASN A 95 -18.09 9.35 -4.92
N TYR A 96 -16.94 9.05 -5.54
CA TYR A 96 -16.19 7.81 -5.37
C TYR A 96 -14.77 8.04 -4.86
N GLY A 97 -14.66 8.73 -3.72
CA GLY A 97 -13.41 8.85 -2.96
C GLY A 97 -12.91 7.50 -2.41
N LYS A 98 -11.67 7.47 -1.92
CA LYS A 98 -11.07 6.29 -1.29
C LYS A 98 -11.83 5.92 0.00
N GLY A 99 -12.28 6.91 0.75
CA GLY A 99 -13.13 6.77 1.92
C GLY A 99 -12.39 6.30 3.17
N LEU A 100 -13.09 6.41 4.30
CA LEU A 100 -12.56 6.14 5.64
C LEU A 100 -11.98 4.73 5.80
N TYR A 101 -12.54 3.73 5.12
CA TYR A 101 -12.05 2.36 5.22
C TYR A 101 -10.63 2.22 4.67
N ASN A 102 -10.38 2.73 3.46
CA ASN A 102 -9.04 2.71 2.85
C ASN A 102 -8.07 3.58 3.64
N TYR A 103 -8.50 4.77 4.07
CA TYR A 103 -7.70 5.63 4.95
C TYR A 103 -7.24 4.90 6.22
N LEU A 104 -8.14 4.24 6.94
CA LEU A 104 -7.80 3.52 8.17
C LEU A 104 -6.83 2.35 7.96
N ASN A 105 -6.94 1.64 6.82
CA ASN A 105 -6.03 0.55 6.51
C ASN A 105 -4.63 1.06 6.15
N LEU A 106 -4.54 2.15 5.38
CA LEU A 106 -3.30 2.63 4.79
C LEU A 106 -2.53 3.65 5.65
N LYS A 107 -3.22 4.44 6.48
CA LYS A 107 -2.65 5.62 7.16
C LYS A 107 -1.46 5.34 8.08
N ASP A 108 -1.33 4.11 8.61
CA ASP A 108 -0.19 3.83 9.49
C ASP A 108 1.11 3.77 8.69
N LEU A 109 1.08 3.25 7.47
CA LEU A 109 2.24 3.17 6.58
C LEU A 109 2.41 4.44 5.73
N LEU A 110 1.31 4.96 5.17
CA LEU A 110 1.29 6.01 4.16
C LEU A 110 0.70 7.33 4.65
N GLY A 111 0.63 7.52 5.98
CA GLY A 111 0.21 8.77 6.60
C GLY A 111 -1.08 9.39 6.02
N ASP A 112 -1.05 10.72 5.98
CA ASP A 112 -2.05 11.54 5.28
C ASP A 112 -1.60 11.85 3.83
N GLY A 113 -0.86 10.95 3.19
CA GLY A 113 -0.34 11.14 1.84
C GLY A 113 -1.38 11.00 0.72
N ILE A 114 -0.94 11.27 -0.51
CA ILE A 114 -1.79 11.34 -1.72
C ILE A 114 -2.58 10.03 -1.99
N PHE A 115 -2.08 8.91 -1.49
CA PHE A 115 -2.71 7.60 -1.63
C PHE A 115 -3.78 7.30 -0.57
N THR A 116 -3.89 8.10 0.50
CA THR A 116 -4.78 7.80 1.64
C THR A 116 -5.92 8.81 1.79
N VAL A 117 -5.66 10.10 1.55
CA VAL A 117 -6.65 11.17 1.75
C VAL A 117 -7.54 11.41 0.53
N ASP A 118 -8.69 12.05 0.76
CA ASP A 118 -9.65 12.52 -0.24
C ASP A 118 -9.86 14.04 -0.13
N GLY A 119 -10.65 14.60 -1.05
CA GLY A 119 -11.10 15.99 -1.00
C GLY A 119 -9.99 17.01 -1.24
N GLU A 120 -10.05 18.13 -0.51
CA GLU A 120 -9.13 19.26 -0.67
C GLU A 120 -7.68 18.89 -0.39
N LYS A 121 -7.41 18.17 0.72
CA LYS A 121 -6.06 17.67 1.04
C LYS A 121 -5.45 16.86 -0.10
N TRP A 122 -6.24 15.96 -0.70
CA TRP A 122 -5.81 15.20 -1.86
C TRP A 122 -5.53 16.09 -3.07
N ARG A 123 -6.39 17.08 -3.34
CA ARG A 123 -6.25 18.02 -4.46
C ARG A 123 -4.97 18.84 -4.35
N GLU A 124 -4.65 19.33 -3.15
CA GLU A 124 -3.41 20.07 -2.88
C GLU A 124 -2.18 19.20 -3.14
N GLN A 125 -2.12 18.01 -2.57
CA GLN A 125 -1.01 17.08 -2.77
C GLN A 125 -0.88 16.62 -4.23
N ARG A 126 -2.00 16.39 -4.91
CA ARG A 126 -2.03 16.01 -6.34
C ARG A 126 -1.51 17.14 -7.21
N LYS A 127 -1.86 18.40 -6.92
CA LYS A 127 -1.35 19.56 -7.65
C LYS A 127 0.17 19.63 -7.56
N ILE A 128 0.72 19.56 -6.35
CA ILE A 128 2.18 19.57 -6.14
C ILE A 128 2.84 18.38 -6.85
N SER A 129 2.35 17.16 -6.61
CA SER A 129 2.91 15.94 -7.20
C SER A 129 2.88 15.95 -8.74
N SER A 130 1.83 16.49 -9.35
CA SER A 130 1.70 16.51 -10.81
C SER A 130 2.79 17.33 -11.51
N HIS A 131 3.34 18.34 -10.83
CA HIS A 131 4.48 19.10 -11.35
C HIS A 131 5.77 18.25 -11.36
N GLU A 132 6.01 17.46 -10.31
CA GLU A 132 7.15 16.54 -10.21
C GLU A 132 7.12 15.45 -11.29
N PHE A 133 5.92 14.93 -11.60
CA PHE A 133 5.71 13.93 -12.64
C PHE A 133 5.51 14.53 -14.04
N SER A 134 5.77 15.83 -14.22
CA SER A 134 5.68 16.44 -15.55
C SER A 134 6.74 15.86 -16.50
N THR A 135 6.41 15.79 -17.80
CA THR A 135 7.34 15.29 -18.83
C THR A 135 8.69 16.02 -18.80
N LYS A 136 8.68 17.33 -18.48
CA LYS A 136 9.90 18.12 -18.36
C LYS A 136 10.76 17.61 -17.20
N MET A 137 10.20 17.47 -16.00
CA MET A 137 10.94 17.02 -14.81
C MET A 137 11.49 15.59 -14.99
N LEU A 138 10.68 14.67 -15.52
CA LEU A 138 11.12 13.30 -15.79
C LEU A 138 12.27 13.23 -16.82
N ARG A 139 12.21 14.06 -17.87
CA ARG A 139 13.26 14.12 -18.88
C ARG A 139 14.53 14.74 -18.32
N ASP A 140 14.41 15.90 -17.69
CA ASP A 140 15.56 16.73 -17.32
C ASP A 140 16.31 16.16 -16.10
N PHE A 141 15.61 15.48 -15.17
CA PHE A 141 16.22 14.94 -13.94
C PHE A 141 16.26 13.41 -13.89
N SER A 142 15.15 12.73 -14.20
CA SER A 142 15.06 11.28 -13.98
C SER A 142 15.77 10.45 -15.06
N THR A 143 15.86 10.95 -16.30
CA THR A 143 16.43 10.19 -17.42
C THR A 143 17.89 9.81 -17.20
N LEU A 144 18.71 10.72 -16.68
CA LEU A 144 20.12 10.42 -16.38
C LEU A 144 20.24 9.34 -15.30
N ILE A 145 19.44 9.46 -14.25
CA ILE A 145 19.41 8.50 -13.13
C ILE A 145 18.99 7.13 -13.62
N PHE A 146 17.90 7.04 -14.39
CA PHE A 146 17.40 5.78 -14.93
C PHE A 146 18.39 5.14 -15.90
N ARG A 147 19.07 5.91 -16.76
CA ARG A 147 20.13 5.38 -17.63
C ARG A 147 21.30 4.83 -16.82
N LYS A 148 21.76 5.55 -15.79
CA LYS A 148 22.85 5.08 -14.90
C LYS A 148 22.46 3.78 -14.19
N ASN A 149 21.25 3.70 -13.64
CA ASN A 149 20.78 2.51 -12.95
C ASN A 149 20.53 1.34 -13.91
N ALA A 150 20.04 1.59 -15.13
CA ALA A 150 19.89 0.57 -16.15
C ALA A 150 21.24 0.01 -16.62
N ALA A 151 22.26 0.86 -16.78
CA ALA A 151 23.62 0.41 -17.10
C ALA A 151 24.22 -0.44 -15.96
N LYS A 152 24.03 -0.03 -14.71
CA LYS A 152 24.44 -0.81 -13.53
C LYS A 152 23.76 -2.18 -13.48
N LEU A 153 22.44 -2.20 -13.71
CA LEU A 153 21.66 -3.42 -13.80
C LEU A 153 22.17 -4.36 -14.91
N ALA A 154 22.44 -3.82 -16.10
CA ALA A 154 22.97 -4.58 -17.23
C ALA A 154 24.34 -5.19 -16.92
N ASN A 155 25.23 -4.46 -16.22
CA ASN A 155 26.53 -4.97 -15.79
C ASN A 155 26.38 -6.15 -14.82
N ILE A 156 25.51 -6.04 -13.81
CA ILE A 156 25.25 -7.13 -12.85
C ILE A 156 24.75 -8.40 -13.58
N VAL A 157 23.82 -8.23 -14.52
CA VAL A 157 23.31 -9.36 -15.32
C VAL A 157 24.41 -9.95 -16.20
N SER A 158 25.25 -9.12 -16.82
CA SER A 158 26.38 -9.57 -17.65
C SER A 158 27.41 -10.36 -16.83
N GLU A 159 27.78 -9.88 -15.65
CA GLU A 159 28.70 -10.56 -14.74
C GLU A 159 28.15 -11.90 -14.25
N ALA A 160 26.86 -11.95 -13.90
CA ALA A 160 26.19 -13.20 -13.54
C ALA A 160 26.15 -14.20 -14.70
N ALA A 161 25.88 -13.73 -15.92
CA ALA A 161 25.91 -14.57 -17.11
C ALA A 161 27.32 -15.14 -17.38
N MET A 162 28.36 -14.30 -17.27
CA MET A 162 29.76 -14.73 -17.44
C MET A 162 30.22 -15.73 -16.37
N SER A 163 29.74 -15.57 -15.14
CA SER A 163 30.07 -16.46 -14.01
C SER A 163 29.13 -17.66 -13.86
N ASN A 164 28.14 -17.81 -14.76
CA ASN A 164 27.08 -18.82 -14.68
C ASN A 164 26.35 -18.82 -13.32
N THR A 165 26.15 -17.62 -12.75
CA THR A 165 25.48 -17.41 -11.47
C THR A 165 23.99 -17.19 -11.68
N LYS A 166 23.16 -17.85 -10.88
CA LYS A 166 21.71 -17.65 -10.91
C LYS A 166 21.34 -16.32 -10.25
N LEU A 167 20.45 -15.57 -10.88
CA LEU A 167 19.87 -14.34 -10.34
C LEU A 167 18.36 -14.49 -10.18
N GLU A 168 17.84 -13.90 -9.12
CA GLU A 168 16.41 -13.68 -8.97
C GLU A 168 16.09 -12.31 -9.57
N ILE A 169 15.45 -12.30 -10.76
CA ILE A 169 15.29 -11.08 -11.56
C ILE A 169 14.28 -10.12 -10.94
N GLN A 170 13.29 -10.63 -10.20
CA GLN A 170 12.25 -9.81 -9.59
C GLN A 170 12.86 -8.92 -8.49
N ASP A 171 13.62 -9.51 -7.57
CA ASP A 171 14.38 -8.85 -6.50
C ASP A 171 15.33 -7.82 -7.08
N LEU A 172 16.05 -8.17 -8.15
CA LEU A 172 16.97 -7.25 -8.81
C LEU A 172 16.26 -6.03 -9.42
N PHE A 173 15.10 -6.22 -10.07
CA PHE A 173 14.30 -5.12 -10.59
C PHE A 173 13.67 -4.27 -9.48
N MET A 174 13.24 -4.88 -8.38
CA MET A 174 12.73 -4.17 -7.20
C MET A 174 13.83 -3.28 -6.60
N LYS A 175 15.04 -3.81 -6.40
CA LYS A 175 16.21 -3.06 -5.92
C LYS A 175 16.59 -1.93 -6.87
N SER A 176 16.61 -2.18 -8.18
CA SER A 176 16.91 -1.17 -9.18
C SER A 176 15.89 -0.02 -9.20
N THR A 177 14.61 -0.36 -9.05
CA THR A 177 13.52 0.62 -8.96
C THR A 177 13.63 1.44 -7.69
N LEU A 178 13.93 0.79 -6.55
CA LEU A 178 14.13 1.46 -5.27
C LEU A 178 15.31 2.45 -5.34
N ASP A 179 16.46 2.02 -5.83
CA ASP A 179 17.64 2.88 -6.03
C ASP A 179 17.31 4.09 -6.92
N SER A 180 16.50 3.89 -7.97
CA SER A 180 16.08 4.94 -8.89
C SER A 180 15.16 5.96 -8.21
N ILE A 181 14.15 5.50 -7.49
CA ILE A 181 13.21 6.36 -6.78
C ILE A 181 13.93 7.14 -5.67
N PHE A 182 14.80 6.48 -4.91
CA PHE A 182 15.57 7.15 -3.85
C PHE A 182 16.50 8.24 -4.39
N LYS A 183 17.14 7.98 -5.54
CA LYS A 183 17.99 8.96 -6.18
C LYS A 183 17.20 10.13 -6.75
N VAL A 184 16.04 9.88 -7.37
CA VAL A 184 15.17 10.95 -7.90
C VAL A 184 14.57 11.78 -6.77
N ALA A 185 13.95 11.13 -5.78
CA ALA A 185 13.18 11.80 -4.75
C ALA A 185 14.05 12.42 -3.65
N PHE A 186 15.06 11.69 -3.19
CA PHE A 186 15.88 12.13 -2.06
C PHE A 186 17.30 12.49 -2.49
N GLY A 187 17.66 12.42 -3.78
CA GLY A 187 19.02 12.67 -4.26
C GLY A 187 20.06 11.65 -3.78
N THR A 188 19.65 10.61 -3.06
CA THR A 188 20.52 9.72 -2.29
C THR A 188 20.67 8.38 -2.99
N GLU A 189 21.88 7.84 -3.02
CA GLU A 189 22.12 6.49 -3.53
C GLU A 189 21.93 5.50 -2.37
N LEU A 190 20.89 4.67 -2.48
CA LEU A 190 20.58 3.64 -1.48
C LEU A 190 21.52 2.43 -1.64
N ASP A 191 22.01 2.17 -2.85
CA ASP A 191 22.89 1.05 -3.23
C ASP A 191 22.32 -0.33 -2.89
N SER A 192 21.02 -0.51 -3.07
CA SER A 192 20.33 -1.77 -2.79
C SER A 192 20.70 -2.87 -3.77
N MET A 193 21.04 -2.54 -5.03
CA MET A 193 21.45 -3.52 -6.04
C MET A 193 22.77 -4.23 -5.70
N CYS A 194 23.75 -3.50 -5.14
CA CYS A 194 25.04 -4.10 -4.76
C CYS A 194 25.04 -4.60 -3.31
N GLY A 195 24.07 -4.17 -2.49
CA GLY A 195 23.86 -4.66 -1.14
C GLY A 195 24.94 -4.23 -0.14
N THR A 196 25.74 -3.21 -0.48
CA THR A 196 26.81 -2.72 0.41
C THR A 196 26.27 -1.84 1.54
N ASN A 197 25.07 -1.28 1.36
CA ASN A 197 24.43 -0.41 2.33
C ASN A 197 23.42 -1.18 3.20
N GLU A 198 23.83 -1.48 4.43
CA GLU A 198 22.98 -2.17 5.41
C GLU A 198 21.72 -1.39 5.77
N GLU A 199 21.82 -0.05 5.90
CA GLU A 199 20.68 0.80 6.24
C GLU A 199 19.63 0.79 5.13
N GLY A 200 20.07 0.84 3.87
CA GLY A 200 19.20 0.76 2.70
C GLY A 200 18.50 -0.60 2.57
N LYS A 201 19.22 -1.69 2.85
CA LYS A 201 18.65 -3.04 2.91
C LYS A 201 17.60 -3.17 4.00
N ASN A 202 17.86 -2.63 5.19
CA ASN A 202 16.90 -2.64 6.30
C ASN A 202 15.64 -1.84 5.96
N PHE A 203 15.80 -0.68 5.31
CA PHE A 203 14.67 0.09 4.80
C PHE A 203 13.83 -0.72 3.79
N ALA A 204 14.47 -1.31 2.77
CA ALA A 204 13.79 -2.08 1.73
C ALA A 204 12.96 -3.23 2.33
N ASN A 205 13.58 -4.02 3.21
CA ASN A 205 12.90 -5.13 3.89
C ASN A 205 11.73 -4.64 4.76
N ALA A 206 11.93 -3.56 5.52
CA ALA A 206 10.87 -2.99 6.34
C ALA A 206 9.70 -2.47 5.48
N PHE A 207 9.99 -1.89 4.32
CA PHE A 207 8.99 -1.37 3.39
C PHE A 207 8.16 -2.49 2.76
N ASP A 208 8.82 -3.56 2.29
CA ASP A 208 8.15 -4.73 1.72
C ASP A 208 7.26 -5.42 2.76
N SER A 209 7.79 -5.67 3.97
CA SER A 209 7.02 -6.27 5.06
C SER A 209 5.84 -5.38 5.49
N ALA A 210 6.06 -4.06 5.67
CA ALA A 210 4.98 -3.15 6.03
C ALA A 210 3.89 -3.08 4.94
N SER A 211 4.28 -3.10 3.67
CA SER A 211 3.35 -3.10 2.53
C SER A 211 2.50 -4.38 2.50
N ALA A 212 3.13 -5.55 2.67
CA ALA A 212 2.43 -6.83 2.72
C ALA A 212 1.45 -6.91 3.90
N LEU A 213 1.87 -6.49 5.10
CA LEU A 213 1.03 -6.47 6.30
C LEU A 213 -0.12 -5.47 6.17
N THR A 214 0.12 -4.32 5.55
CA THR A 214 -0.92 -3.33 5.26
C THR A 214 -1.95 -3.89 4.28
N LEU A 215 -1.53 -4.62 3.24
CA LEU A 215 -2.44 -5.30 2.31
C LEU A 215 -3.24 -6.42 3.02
N TYR A 216 -2.62 -7.14 3.95
CA TYR A 216 -3.27 -8.20 4.71
C TYR A 216 -4.46 -7.70 5.54
N ARG A 217 -4.45 -6.43 5.99
CA ARG A 217 -5.60 -5.81 6.70
C ARG A 217 -6.91 -5.83 5.91
N TYR A 218 -6.86 -5.88 4.58
CA TYR A 218 -8.07 -5.94 3.74
C TYR A 218 -8.85 -7.25 3.90
N VAL A 219 -8.15 -8.34 4.24
CA VAL A 219 -8.75 -9.67 4.40
C VAL A 219 -8.83 -10.12 5.87
N ASP A 220 -8.13 -9.44 6.76
CA ASP A 220 -8.11 -9.74 8.19
C ASP A 220 -9.17 -8.95 8.97
N VAL A 221 -10.33 -9.56 9.22
CA VAL A 221 -11.42 -8.91 9.95
C VAL A 221 -11.09 -8.55 11.41
N PHE A 222 -10.00 -9.09 11.98
CA PHE A 222 -9.60 -8.88 13.37
C PHE A 222 -8.40 -7.93 13.51
N TRP A 223 -7.92 -7.30 12.42
CA TRP A 223 -6.72 -6.47 12.44
C TRP A 223 -6.78 -5.35 13.49
N LYS A 224 -7.96 -4.73 13.70
CA LYS A 224 -8.13 -3.68 14.72
C LYS A 224 -7.91 -4.18 16.15
N ILE A 225 -8.31 -5.41 16.44
CA ILE A 225 -8.10 -6.05 17.75
C ILE A 225 -6.62 -6.35 17.92
N LYS A 226 -5.98 -6.94 16.90
CA LYS A 226 -4.53 -7.20 16.91
C LYS A 226 -3.72 -5.92 17.06
N LYS A 227 -4.17 -4.81 16.45
CA LYS A 227 -3.57 -3.49 16.59
C LYS A 227 -3.72 -2.94 17.99
N PHE A 228 -4.93 -3.04 18.57
CA PHE A 228 -5.18 -2.61 19.95
C PHE A 228 -4.30 -3.36 20.97
N LEU A 229 -4.15 -4.67 20.78
CA LEU A 229 -3.30 -5.51 21.63
C LEU A 229 -1.80 -5.42 21.28
N ASN A 230 -1.45 -4.82 20.15
CA ASN A 230 -0.10 -4.78 19.60
C ASN A 230 0.53 -6.17 19.50
N ILE A 231 -0.13 -7.09 18.80
CA ILE A 231 0.31 -8.49 18.63
C ILE A 231 0.37 -8.92 17.15
N GLY A 232 1.18 -9.93 16.86
CA GLY A 232 1.28 -10.56 15.54
C GLY A 232 1.60 -9.57 14.43
N SER A 233 0.85 -9.67 13.32
CA SER A 233 1.02 -8.82 12.12
C SER A 233 1.01 -7.33 12.40
N GLU A 234 0.25 -6.88 13.40
CA GLU A 234 0.10 -5.46 13.71
C GLU A 234 1.26 -4.91 14.57
N ALA A 235 1.84 -5.74 15.44
CA ALA A 235 3.07 -5.41 16.16
C ALA A 235 4.24 -5.27 15.20
N GLU A 236 4.34 -6.20 14.24
CA GLU A 236 5.36 -6.18 13.20
C GLU A 236 5.19 -4.98 12.27
N LEU A 237 3.97 -4.67 11.83
CA LEU A 237 3.69 -3.50 11.01
C LEU A 237 4.07 -2.21 11.74
N LYS A 238 3.78 -2.10 13.04
CA LYS A 238 4.20 -0.96 13.86
C LYS A 238 5.72 -0.82 13.90
N LYS A 239 6.46 -1.91 14.15
CA LYS A 239 7.93 -1.91 14.16
C LYS A 239 8.50 -1.49 12.80
N ASN A 240 8.03 -2.07 11.72
CA ASN A 240 8.51 -1.74 10.37
C ASN A 240 8.21 -0.28 10.02
N THR A 241 7.01 0.21 10.34
CA THR A 241 6.64 1.62 10.16
C THR A 241 7.55 2.58 10.94
N GLN A 242 7.96 2.21 12.16
CA GLN A 242 8.92 3.01 12.93
C GLN A 242 10.28 3.09 12.24
N LEU A 243 10.82 1.95 11.79
CA LEU A 243 12.09 1.91 11.05
C LEU A 243 12.05 2.77 9.78
N LEU A 244 10.95 2.70 9.02
CA LEU A 244 10.75 3.51 7.83
C LEU A 244 10.72 5.00 8.16
N ASN A 245 9.97 5.39 9.18
CA ASN A 245 9.87 6.79 9.59
C ASN A 245 11.21 7.34 10.07
N GLU A 246 11.95 6.59 10.87
CA GLU A 246 13.29 6.99 11.34
C GLU A 246 14.25 7.23 10.17
N PHE A 247 14.26 6.31 9.20
CA PHE A 247 15.09 6.43 8.01
C PHE A 247 14.71 7.64 7.14
N ILE A 248 13.42 7.82 6.85
CA ILE A 248 12.94 8.95 6.03
C ILE A 248 13.18 10.29 6.72
N ILE A 249 12.93 10.39 8.03
CA ILE A 249 13.19 11.63 8.79
C ILE A 249 14.69 11.96 8.78
N LYS A 250 15.56 10.95 8.93
CA LYS A 250 17.01 11.14 8.81
C LYS A 250 17.38 11.71 7.44
N LEU A 251 16.88 11.12 6.35
CA LEU A 251 17.14 11.60 4.99
C LEU A 251 16.66 13.03 4.76
N ILE A 252 15.45 13.35 5.22
CA ILE A 252 14.89 14.71 5.16
C ILE A 252 15.80 15.70 5.89
N ASN A 253 16.21 15.38 7.11
CA ASN A 253 17.07 16.25 7.91
C ASN A 253 18.44 16.46 7.26
N THR A 254 19.06 15.40 6.74
CA THR A 254 20.32 15.48 5.99
C THR A 254 20.18 16.42 4.79
N ARG A 255 19.07 16.34 4.04
CA ARG A 255 18.84 17.22 2.89
C ARG A 255 18.63 18.67 3.27
N ILE A 256 17.84 18.93 4.32
CA ILE A 256 17.66 20.28 4.86
C ILE A 256 19.01 20.88 5.26
N GLN A 257 19.89 20.11 5.90
CA GLN A 257 21.22 20.57 6.30
C GLN A 257 22.13 20.87 5.09
N GLN A 258 22.17 19.98 4.10
CA GLN A 258 22.95 20.20 2.87
C GLN A 258 22.51 21.46 2.13
N MET A 259 21.21 21.73 2.06
CA MET A 259 20.67 22.94 1.46
C MET A 259 21.04 24.21 2.23
N LYS A 260 21.05 24.17 3.56
CA LYS A 260 21.46 25.32 4.38
C LYS A 260 22.94 25.66 4.23
N ASN A 261 23.78 24.66 4.01
CA ASN A 261 25.22 24.84 3.82
C ASN A 261 25.58 25.25 2.38
N SER A 262 24.69 24.99 1.42
CA SER A 262 24.85 25.34 0.00
C SER A 262 24.08 26.62 -0.30
N ASN A 263 24.67 27.79 0.01
CA ASN A 263 24.04 29.09 -0.31
C ASN A 263 23.66 29.17 -1.80
N GLY A 264 22.36 29.13 -2.11
CA GLY A 264 21.78 29.80 -3.28
C GLY A 264 21.43 28.98 -4.52
N ASP A 265 22.10 27.88 -4.86
CA ASP A 265 21.96 27.29 -6.22
C ASP A 265 21.51 25.82 -6.22
N SER A 266 20.25 25.56 -5.84
CA SER A 266 19.48 24.43 -6.37
C SER A 266 18.01 24.49 -5.93
N VAL A 267 17.21 25.33 -6.59
CA VAL A 267 15.76 25.48 -6.35
C VAL A 267 14.95 24.20 -6.67
N VAL A 268 15.58 23.16 -7.21
CA VAL A 268 14.89 21.94 -7.67
C VAL A 268 14.60 20.95 -6.53
N SER A 269 15.32 20.99 -5.40
CA SER A 269 15.12 20.02 -4.30
C SER A 269 14.03 20.41 -3.29
N LEU A 270 13.37 21.56 -3.48
CA LEU A 270 12.42 22.13 -2.53
C LEU A 270 11.12 21.32 -2.40
N GLN A 271 10.77 20.46 -3.36
CA GLN A 271 9.43 19.88 -3.43
C GLN A 271 9.32 18.43 -2.91
N PHE A 272 10.42 17.67 -2.86
CA PHE A 272 10.39 16.31 -2.30
C PHE A 272 10.33 16.28 -0.77
N THR A 273 10.86 17.32 -0.10
CA THR A 273 10.94 17.37 1.38
C THR A 273 9.60 17.73 2.02
N THR A 274 8.71 18.43 1.30
CA THR A 274 7.40 18.86 1.84
C THR A 274 6.32 17.80 1.72
N MET A 275 6.53 16.75 0.92
CA MET A 275 5.67 15.57 0.94
C MET A 275 6.08 14.68 2.11
N LYS A 276 5.42 14.88 3.26
CA LYS A 276 5.10 13.72 4.09
C LYS A 276 4.23 12.80 3.22
N ILE A 277 4.85 11.73 2.73
CA ILE A 277 4.11 10.52 2.35
C ILE A 277 3.43 10.03 3.61
#